data_AF-A0A534IDT0-F1
#
_entry.id   AF-A0A534IDT0-F1
#
_cell.length_a   1.000
_cell.length_b   1.000
_cell.length_c   1.000
_cell.angle_alpha   90.00
_cell.angle_beta   90.00
_cell.angle_gamma   90.00
#
_symmetry.space_group_name_H-M   'P 1'
#
loop_
_entity.id
_entity.type
_entity.pdbx_description
1 polymer ?
#
loop_
_entity_poly.entity_id
_entity_poly.type
_entity_poly.pdbx_seq_one_letter_code
_entity_poly.pdbx_strand_id
1 'polypeptide(L)'
;MEELHWKVLSLTAKRGVIGATREDFFRDIRGLRYEDLEDAIRSLEAEGFVQVEWTGPNKFILTVSEQGSHLAAEEYEKRLRSYQQRIDAQRKAVAGVERV
;
A
#
# COMPACT_ATOMS: atom_id res chain seq x y z
N MET A 1 5.02 -7.90 2.82
CA MET A 1 3.86 -7.35 3.56
C MET A 1 2.57 -7.92 2.98
N GLU A 2 1.50 -8.09 3.78
CA GLU A 2 0.17 -8.45 3.24
C GLU A 2 -0.32 -7.38 2.25
N GLU A 3 -1.12 -7.78 1.25
CA GLU A 3 -1.53 -6.89 0.17
C GLU A 3 -2.39 -5.71 0.66
N LEU A 4 -3.25 -5.93 1.65
CA LEU A 4 -4.08 -4.85 2.21
C LEU A 4 -3.24 -3.85 3.00
N HIS A 5 -2.38 -4.31 3.91
CA HIS A 5 -1.45 -3.46 4.66
C HIS A 5 -0.58 -2.63 3.72
N TRP A 6 -0.08 -3.23 2.63
CA TRP A 6 0.67 -2.50 1.61
C TRP A 6 -0.16 -1.39 0.96
N LYS A 7 -1.40 -1.68 0.54
CA LYS A 7 -2.28 -0.67 -0.06
C LYS A 7 -2.59 0.47 0.91
N VAL A 8 -2.86 0.14 2.18
CA VAL A 8 -3.13 1.14 3.22
C VAL A 8 -1.90 2.01 3.45
N LEU A 9 -0.73 1.40 3.68
CA LEU A 9 0.50 2.13 3.93
C LEU A 9 0.93 2.98 2.73
N SER A 10 0.90 2.42 1.52
CA SER A 10 1.31 3.13 0.29
C SER A 10 0.41 4.31 -0.06
N LEU A 11 -0.92 4.17 0.11
CA LEU A 11 -1.85 5.28 -0.09
C LEU A 11 -1.60 6.39 0.95
N THR A 12 -1.37 6.00 2.20
CA THR A 12 -1.11 6.94 3.30
C THR A 12 0.21 7.68 3.08
N ALA A 13 1.27 6.96 2.70
CA ALA A 13 2.55 7.55 2.35
C ALA A 13 2.45 8.54 1.18
N LYS A 14 1.63 8.21 0.17
CA LYS A 14 1.36 9.11 -0.96
C LYS A 14 0.61 10.38 -0.56
N ARG A 15 -0.28 10.30 0.44
CA ARG A 15 -0.99 11.48 1.00
C ARG A 15 -0.08 12.32 1.90
N GLY A 16 0.90 11.69 2.53
CA GLY A 16 1.87 12.34 3.40
C GLY A 16 1.18 13.06 4.57
N VAL A 17 1.61 14.30 4.83
CA VAL A 17 1.17 15.10 5.99
C VAL A 17 -0.32 15.49 5.91
N ILE A 18 -0.92 15.51 4.72
CA ILE A 18 -2.34 15.84 4.54
C ILE A 18 -3.24 14.77 5.19
N GLY A 19 -2.73 13.54 5.27
CA GLY A 19 -3.45 12.39 5.80
C GLY A 19 -4.47 11.80 4.82
N ALA A 20 -4.70 10.50 4.95
CA ALA A 20 -5.68 9.74 4.21
C ALA A 20 -6.96 9.58 5.04
N THR A 21 -8.11 9.84 4.43
CA THR A 21 -9.41 9.58 5.08
C THR A 21 -9.95 8.24 4.64
N ARG A 22 -10.98 7.75 5.36
CA ARG A 22 -11.74 6.57 4.96
C ARG A 22 -12.15 6.62 3.48
N GLU A 23 -12.69 7.75 3.02
CA GLU A 23 -13.16 7.93 1.65
C GLU A 23 -12.04 7.76 0.62
N ASP A 24 -10.80 8.11 0.95
CA ASP A 24 -9.65 7.89 0.07
C ASP A 24 -9.39 6.38 -0.12
N PHE A 25 -9.45 5.58 0.95
CA PHE A 25 -9.26 4.13 0.87
C PHE A 25 -10.38 3.44 0.08
N PHE A 26 -11.64 3.79 0.34
CA PHE A 26 -12.77 3.20 -0.39
C PHE A 26 -12.81 3.62 -1.86
N ARG A 27 -12.23 4.77 -2.21
CA ARG A 27 -12.08 5.19 -3.60
C ARG A 27 -10.99 4.40 -4.33
N ASP A 28 -9.87 4.13 -3.66
CA ASP A 28 -8.68 3.52 -4.28
C ASP A 28 -8.72 1.97 -4.25
N ILE A 29 -9.30 1.39 -3.20
CA ILE A 29 -9.31 -0.06 -2.96
C ILE A 29 -10.71 -0.62 -3.22
N ARG A 30 -10.88 -1.25 -4.40
CA ARG A 30 -12.16 -1.89 -4.76
C ARG A 30 -12.49 -3.08 -3.86
N GLY A 31 -13.75 -3.16 -3.43
CA GLY A 31 -14.27 -4.27 -2.62
C GLY A 31 -13.80 -4.26 -1.16
N LEU A 32 -13.19 -3.18 -0.69
CA LEU A 32 -12.73 -3.04 0.68
C LEU A 32 -13.91 -3.07 1.65
N ARG A 33 -13.84 -3.92 2.67
CA ARG A 33 -14.75 -3.88 3.81
C ARG A 33 -14.14 -2.99 4.89
N TYR A 34 -15.00 -2.31 5.65
CA TYR A 34 -14.54 -1.40 6.71
C TYR A 34 -13.77 -2.14 7.80
N GLU A 35 -14.26 -3.32 8.20
CA GLU A 35 -13.62 -4.16 9.23
C GLU A 35 -12.17 -4.52 8.84
N ASP A 36 -11.95 -4.97 7.59
CA ASP A 36 -10.60 -5.29 7.10
C ASP A 36 -9.69 -4.05 7.08
N LEU A 37 -10.23 -2.88 6.71
CA LEU A 37 -9.48 -1.62 6.72
C LEU A 37 -9.08 -1.24 8.14
N GLU A 38 -10.02 -1.30 9.08
CA GLU A 38 -9.76 -0.96 10.48
C GLU A 38 -8.72 -1.88 11.09
N ASP A 39 -8.81 -3.19 10.86
CA ASP A 39 -7.83 -4.16 11.33
C ASP A 39 -6.43 -3.90 10.75
N ALA A 40 -6.35 -3.61 9.45
CA ALA A 40 -5.08 -3.26 8.80
C ALA A 40 -4.50 -1.95 9.36
N ILE A 41 -5.33 -0.93 9.60
CA ILE A 41 -4.90 0.33 10.22
C ILE A 41 -4.35 0.09 11.62
N ARG A 42 -5.07 -0.67 12.45
CA ARG A 42 -4.64 -0.97 13.83
C ARG A 42 -3.34 -1.76 13.87
N SER A 43 -3.16 -2.72 12.96
CA SER A 43 -1.90 -3.46 12.82
C SER A 43 -0.74 -2.53 12.47
N LEU A 44 -0.92 -1.68 11.46
CA LEU A 44 0.13 -0.74 11.02
C LEU A 44 0.44 0.32 12.08
N GLU A 45 -0.56 0.76 12.85
CA GLU A 45 -0.39 1.67 13.98
C GLU A 45 0.40 1.00 15.12
N ALA A 46 0.05 -0.24 15.47
CA ALA A 46 0.74 -1.00 16.51
C ALA A 46 2.23 -1.23 16.18
N GLU A 47 2.56 -1.34 14.89
CA GLU A 47 3.92 -1.44 14.39
C GLU A 47 4.63 -0.08 14.24
N GLY A 48 3.93 1.04 14.48
CA GLY A 48 4.49 2.40 14.43
C GLY A 48 4.64 2.98 13.02
N PHE A 49 4.06 2.36 11.99
CA PHE A 49 4.18 2.81 10.60
C PHE A 49 3.21 3.94 10.23
N VAL A 50 2.08 4.01 10.93
CA VAL A 50 1.09 5.06 10.74
C VAL A 50 0.64 5.60 12.09
N GLN A 51 0.05 6.78 12.08
CA GLN A 51 -0.69 7.35 13.20
C GLN A 51 -2.14 7.54 12.76
N VAL A 52 -3.09 7.16 13.61
CA VAL A 52 -4.51 7.39 13.36
C VAL A 52 -5.08 8.40 14.34
N GLU A 53 -5.73 9.42 13.81
CA GLU A 53 -6.54 10.36 14.58
C GLU A 53 -8.01 10.03 14.35
N TRP A 54 -8.67 9.47 15.36
CA TRP A 54 -10.10 9.16 15.32
C TRP A 54 -10.94 10.40 15.61
N THR A 55 -11.72 10.83 14.63
CA THR A 55 -12.61 12.01 14.72
C THR A 55 -14.09 11.61 14.90
N GLY A 56 -14.39 10.31 14.93
CA GLY A 56 -15.70 9.73 15.20
C GLY A 56 -15.73 8.22 15.01
N PRO A 57 -16.88 7.55 15.20
CA PRO A 57 -16.97 6.09 15.22
C PRO A 57 -16.38 5.38 14.00
N ASN A 58 -16.54 5.98 12.81
CA ASN A 58 -16.00 5.48 11.53
C ASN A 58 -15.29 6.60 10.75
N LYS A 59 -14.74 7.59 11.46
CA LYS A 59 -14.07 8.75 10.86
C LYS A 59 -12.70 8.89 11.46
N PHE A 60 -11.71 8.98 10.57
CA PHE A 60 -10.33 9.09 10.97
C PHE A 60 -9.52 9.85 9.92
N ILE A 61 -8.37 10.35 10.37
CA ILE A 61 -7.29 10.84 9.52
C ILE A 61 -6.08 9.97 9.80
N LEU A 62 -5.54 9.34 8.75
CA LEU A 62 -4.37 8.48 8.83
C LEU A 62 -3.15 9.21 8.28
N THR A 63 -2.08 9.33 9.06
CA THR A 63 -0.82 9.93 8.62
C THR A 63 0.29 8.90 8.69
N VAL A 64 1.26 9.01 7.77
CA VAL A 64 2.41 8.10 7.74
C VAL A 64 3.48 8.60 8.71
N SER A 65 4.12 7.68 9.45
CA SER A 65 5.32 8.02 10.22
C SER A 65 6.56 8.04 9.32
N GLU A 66 7.68 8.56 9.82
CA GLU A 66 8.97 8.49 9.10
C GLU A 66 9.34 7.03 8.79
N GLN A 67 9.23 6.14 9.79
CA GLN A 67 9.50 4.72 9.64
C GLN A 67 8.55 4.06 8.61
N GLY A 68 7.26 4.39 8.64
CA GLY A 68 6.30 3.88 7.67
C GLY A 68 6.59 4.36 6.24
N SER A 69 7.06 5.60 6.09
CA SER A 69 7.46 6.16 4.79
C SER A 69 8.68 5.42 4.23
N HIS A 70 9.69 5.14 5.06
CA HIS A 70 10.85 4.34 4.66
C HIS A 70 10.45 2.92 4.26
N LEU A 71 9.62 2.25 5.06
CA LEU A 71 9.13 0.92 4.73
C LEU A 71 8.34 0.91 3.42
N ALA A 72 7.52 1.94 3.20
CA ALA A 72 6.76 2.07 1.97
C ALA A 72 7.68 2.20 0.74
N ALA A 73 8.76 2.99 0.84
CA ALA A 73 9.75 3.13 -0.22
C ALA A 73 10.46 1.81 -0.52
N GLU A 74 10.92 1.09 0.50
CA GLU A 74 11.58 -0.21 0.33
C GLU A 74 10.66 -1.24 -0.34
N GLU A 75 9.41 -1.34 0.11
CA GLU A 75 8.45 -2.30 -0.44
C GLU A 75 8.07 -1.92 -1.88
N TYR A 76 7.99 -0.62 -2.19
CA TYR A 76 7.80 -0.14 -3.55
C TYR A 76 8.95 -0.57 -4.48
N GLU A 77 10.19 -0.38 -4.06
CA GLU A 77 11.37 -0.80 -4.83
C GLU A 77 11.41 -2.32 -5.06
N LYS A 78 11.09 -3.11 -4.03
CA LYS A 78 11.00 -4.58 -4.14
C LYS A 78 9.94 -5.00 -5.15
N ARG A 79 8.75 -4.39 -5.10
CA ARG A 79 7.65 -4.66 -6.03
C ARG A 79 7.99 -4.24 -7.46
N LEU A 80 8.60 -3.06 -7.65
CA LEU A 80 9.02 -2.56 -8.96
C LEU A 80 10.07 -3.48 -9.59
N ARG A 81 11.06 -3.92 -8.82
CA ARG A 81 12.09 -4.88 -9.28
C ARG A 81 11.47 -6.19 -9.72
N SER A 82 10.56 -6.73 -8.92
CA SER A 82 9.86 -7.98 -9.22
C SER A 82 9.01 -7.86 -10.49
N TYR A 83 8.35 -6.72 -10.68
CA TYR A 83 7.59 -6.42 -11.89
C TYR A 83 8.49 -6.35 -13.13
N GLN A 84 9.62 -5.65 -13.06
CA GLN A 84 10.58 -5.55 -14.15
C GLN A 84 11.13 -6.93 -14.56
N GLN A 85 11.48 -7.77 -13.60
CA GLN A 85 11.94 -9.14 -13.85
C GLN A 85 10.90 -9.98 -14.60
N ARG A 86 9.61 -9.83 -14.25
CA ARG A 86 8.51 -10.54 -14.95
C ARG A 86 8.36 -10.07 -16.39
N ILE A 87 8.46 -8.76 -16.64
CA ILE A 87 8.44 -8.20 -18.01
C ILE A 87 9.61 -8.74 -18.83
N ASP A 88 10.82 -8.72 -18.26
CA ASP A 88 12.02 -9.16 -18.99
C ASP A 88 11.99 -10.67 -19.27
N ALA A 89 11.47 -11.48 -18.34
CA ALA A 89 11.24 -12.90 -18.57
C ALA A 89 10.21 -13.15 -19.69
N GLN A 90 9.10 -12.40 -19.69
CA GLN A 90 8.10 -12.49 -20.77
C GLN A 90 8.69 -12.08 -22.13
N ARG A 91 9.45 -10.99 -22.19
CA ARG A 91 10.13 -10.54 -23.42
C ARG A 91 11.09 -11.59 -23.98
N LYS A 92 11.90 -12.20 -23.10
CA LYS A 92 12.82 -13.30 -23.50
C LYS A 92 12.06 -14.52 -24.01
N ALA A 93 10.94 -14.88 -23.37
CA ALA A 93 10.11 -16.00 -23.82
C ALA A 93 9.50 -15.73 -25.21
N VAL A 94 8.93 -14.55 -25.45
CA VAL A 94 8.35 -14.18 -26.76
C VAL A 94 9.41 -14.15 -27.87
N ALA A 95 10.57 -13.55 -27.61
CA ALA A 95 11.68 -13.51 -28.59
C ALA A 95 12.28 -14.90 -28.88
N GLY A 96 12.15 -15.84 -27.94
CA GLY A 96 12.54 -17.24 -28.15
C GLY A 96 11.55 -18.03 -29.01
N VAL A 97 10.26 -17.66 -28.99
CA VAL A 97 9.20 -18.28 -29.79
C VAL A 97 9.24 -17.82 -31.26
N GLU A 98 9.61 -16.57 -31.54
CA GLU A 98 9.76 -16.07 -32.92
C GLU A 98 10.96 -16.67 -33.70
N ARG A 99 11.86 -17.39 -33.02
CA ARG A 99 13.05 -18.02 -33.63
C ARG A 99 12.86 -19.53 -33.94
N VAL A 100 11.64 -20.05 -33.83
CA VAL A 100 11.30 -21.46 -34.14
C VAL A 100 10.51 -21.54 -35.43
#